data_AF-A0A3N5K0D4-F1
#
_entry.id   AF-A0A3N5K0D4-F1
#
_cell.length_a   1.000
_cell.length_b   1.000
_cell.length_c   1.000
_cell.angle_alpha   90.00
_cell.angle_beta   90.00
_cell.angle_gamma   90.00
#
_symmetry.space_group_name_H-M   'P 1'
#
loop_
_entity.id
_entity.type
_entity.pdbx_description
1 polymer ?
#
loop_
_entity_poly.entity_id
_entity_poly.type
_entity_poly.pdbx_seq_one_letter_code
_entity_poly.pdbx_strand_id
1 'polypeptide(L)'
;MRRETAADVKPPLPRKPDWLKVRISQTKTFHNVRDLVKGLHLHTVCEEAACPNRGECWNRGTATILIMGDICTRSCRFCAVGHG
;
A
#
# COMPACT_ATOMS: atom_id res chain seq x y z
N MET A 1 17.84 20.79 -11.64
CA MET A 1 17.78 19.49 -12.34
C MET A 1 18.94 18.61 -11.83
N ARG A 2 18.72 17.75 -10.82
CA ARG A 2 19.75 16.79 -10.41
C ARG A 2 19.84 15.71 -11.50
N ARG A 3 21.02 15.54 -12.10
CA ARG A 3 21.31 14.42 -13.02
C ARG A 3 21.45 13.16 -12.17
N GLU A 4 20.60 12.16 -12.42
CA GLU A 4 20.79 10.81 -11.87
C GLU A 4 22.14 10.28 -12.39
N THR A 5 23.03 9.89 -11.48
CA THR A 5 24.31 9.28 -11.81
C THR A 5 24.17 7.76 -11.86
N ALA A 6 25.05 7.06 -12.57
CA ALA A 6 25.03 5.60 -12.70
C ALA A 6 25.09 4.81 -11.36
N ALA A 7 25.33 5.49 -10.23
CA ALA A 7 25.30 4.94 -8.89
C ALA A 7 23.88 4.78 -8.31
N ASP A 8 22.85 5.33 -8.96
CA ASP A 8 21.44 5.29 -8.48
C ASP A 8 20.64 4.11 -9.05
N VAL A 9 21.26 3.25 -9.87
CA VAL A 9 20.61 2.08 -10.44
C VAL A 9 20.54 0.97 -9.38
N LYS A 10 19.39 0.89 -8.68
CA LYS A 10 19.10 -0.24 -7.78
C LYS A 10 19.17 -1.56 -8.58
N PRO A 11 19.87 -2.59 -8.07
CA PRO A 11 19.86 -3.89 -8.72
C PRO A 11 18.43 -4.42 -8.81
N PRO A 12 18.09 -5.17 -9.88
CA PRO A 12 16.76 -5.73 -10.03
C PRO A 12 16.42 -6.60 -8.82
N LEU A 13 15.25 -6.34 -8.22
CA LEU A 13 14.77 -7.13 -7.09
C LEU A 13 14.60 -8.59 -7.51
N PRO A 14 14.98 -9.56 -6.66
CA PRO A 14 14.75 -10.96 -6.96
C PRO A 14 13.25 -11.23 -7.15
N ARG A 15 12.92 -12.09 -8.10
CA ARG A 15 11.53 -12.49 -8.36
C ARG A 15 10.95 -13.14 -7.10
N LYS A 16 9.76 -12.68 -6.69
CA LYS A 16 9.04 -13.30 -5.57
C LYS A 16 8.70 -14.77 -5.91
N PRO A 17 8.85 -15.71 -4.95
CA PRO A 17 8.43 -17.10 -5.13
C PRO A 17 6.94 -17.20 -5.49
N ASP A 18 6.55 -18.29 -6.18
CA ASP A 18 5.17 -18.44 -6.63
C ASP A 18 4.16 -18.56 -5.48
N TRP A 19 4.56 -19.13 -4.34
CA TRP A 19 3.72 -19.24 -3.15
C TRP A 19 3.45 -17.89 -2.43
N LEU A 20 4.24 -16.85 -2.72
CA LEU A 20 4.08 -15.51 -2.12
C LEU A 20 3.14 -14.60 -2.94
N LYS A 21 2.53 -15.12 -4.01
CA LYS A 21 1.64 -14.34 -4.88
C LYS A 21 0.19 -14.51 -4.46
N VAL A 22 -0.51 -13.40 -4.36
CA VAL A 22 -1.96 -13.37 -4.08
C VAL A 22 -2.73 -13.15 -5.38
N ARG A 23 -3.95 -13.70 -5.45
CA ARG A 23 -4.89 -13.38 -6.54
C ARG A 23 -5.72 -12.17 -6.14
N ILE A 24 -5.82 -11.19 -7.03
CA ILE A 24 -6.67 -10.02 -6.79
C ILE A 24 -8.11 -10.44 -7.03
N SER A 25 -8.94 -10.33 -5.99
CA SER A 25 -10.39 -10.48 -6.05
C SER A 25 -11.03 -9.25 -5.45
N GLN A 26 -11.90 -8.59 -6.21
CA GLN A 26 -12.65 -7.40 -5.77
C GLN A 26 -14.14 -7.73 -5.85
N THR A 27 -14.78 -7.85 -4.69
CA THR A 27 -16.22 -8.08 -4.58
C THR A 27 -16.96 -6.75 -4.39
N LYS A 28 -18.30 -6.80 -4.36
CA LYS A 28 -19.11 -5.63 -3.98
C LYS A 28 -18.69 -5.04 -2.63
N THR A 29 -18.38 -5.87 -1.64
CA THR A 29 -17.95 -5.41 -0.32
C THR A 29 -16.61 -4.66 -0.39
N PHE A 30 -15.67 -5.12 -1.21
CA PHE A 30 -14.42 -4.40 -1.44
C PHE A 30 -14.68 -3.00 -1.97
N HIS A 31 -15.57 -2.86 -2.97
CA HIS A 31 -15.91 -1.56 -3.54
C HIS A 31 -16.62 -0.67 -2.51
N ASN A 32 -17.51 -1.21 -1.68
CA ASN A 32 -18.16 -0.46 -0.61
C ASN A 32 -17.14 0.11 0.38
N VAL A 33 -16.16 -0.71 0.84
CA VAL A 33 -15.10 -0.25 1.74
C VAL A 33 -14.25 0.82 1.07
N ARG A 34 -13.83 0.58 -0.18
CA ARG A 34 -13.05 1.55 -0.97
C ARG A 34 -13.76 2.90 -1.07
N ASP A 35 -15.03 2.86 -1.46
CA ASP A 35 -15.80 4.06 -1.76
C ASP A 35 -16.11 4.82 -0.45
N LEU A 36 -16.28 4.12 0.68
CA LEU A 36 -16.39 4.73 2.01
C LEU A 36 -15.09 5.41 2.43
N VAL A 37 -13.95 4.71 2.35
CA VAL A 37 -12.63 5.26 2.70
C VAL A 37 -12.35 6.52 1.88
N LYS A 38 -12.58 6.44 0.56
CA LYS A 38 -12.37 7.56 -0.36
C LYS A 38 -13.36 8.71 -0.11
N GLY A 39 -14.64 8.40 0.09
CA GLY A 39 -15.69 9.38 0.30
C GLY A 39 -15.57 10.13 1.62
N LEU A 40 -14.96 9.50 2.64
CA LEU A 40 -14.68 10.12 3.94
C LEU A 40 -13.28 10.74 4.02
N HIS A 41 -12.51 10.75 2.94
CA HIS A 41 -11.13 11.26 2.90
C HIS A 41 -10.24 10.62 3.98
N LEU A 42 -10.38 9.32 4.20
CA LEU A 42 -9.59 8.56 5.16
C LEU A 42 -8.38 7.93 4.48
N HIS A 43 -7.29 7.83 5.22
CA HIS A 43 -6.13 7.03 4.83
C HIS A 43 -6.19 5.65 5.48
N THR A 44 -5.63 4.65 4.81
CA THR A 44 -5.54 3.29 5.34
C THR A 44 -4.13 2.74 5.19
N VAL A 45 -3.64 2.02 6.18
CA VAL A 45 -2.36 1.27 6.02
C VAL A 45 -2.50 0.18 4.94
N CYS A 46 -3.72 -0.26 4.64
CA CYS A 46 -4.01 -1.17 3.54
C CYS A 46 -3.56 -0.60 2.19
N GLU A 47 -3.66 0.71 2.00
CA GLU A 47 -3.28 1.42 0.78
C GLU A 47 -1.87 2.00 0.88
N GLU A 48 -1.60 2.81 1.92
CA GLU A 48 -0.34 3.56 2.04
C GLU A 48 0.88 2.65 2.21
N ALA A 49 0.71 1.45 2.79
CA ALA A 49 1.79 0.47 2.92
C ALA A 49 1.82 -0.58 1.81
N ALA A 50 1.02 -0.42 0.75
CA ALA A 50 0.90 -1.36 -0.38
C ALA A 50 0.65 -2.82 0.06
N CYS A 51 -0.27 -3.01 1.03
CA CYS A 51 -0.54 -4.32 1.62
C CYS A 51 -1.10 -5.31 0.57
N PRO A 52 -0.50 -6.51 0.40
CA PRO A 52 -0.99 -7.49 -0.59
C PRO A 52 -2.37 -8.06 -0.21
N ASN A 53 -2.76 -7.99 1.06
CA ASN A 53 -4.01 -8.57 1.56
C ASN A 53 -5.21 -7.61 1.46
N ARG A 54 -5.04 -6.41 0.89
CA ARG A 54 -6.12 -5.41 0.77
C ARG A 54 -7.39 -5.99 0.15
N GLY A 55 -7.26 -6.80 -0.89
CA GLY A 55 -8.40 -7.48 -1.53
C GLY A 55 -9.17 -8.36 -0.55
N GLU A 56 -8.48 -9.26 0.15
CA GLU A 56 -9.08 -10.16 1.14
C GLU A 56 -9.73 -9.39 2.30
N CYS A 57 -9.00 -8.45 2.92
CA CYS A 57 -9.49 -7.71 4.09
C CYS A 57 -10.74 -6.89 3.74
N TRP A 58 -10.71 -6.16 2.63
CA TRP A 58 -11.84 -5.31 2.24
C TRP A 58 -13.03 -6.13 1.73
N ASN A 59 -12.81 -7.29 1.11
CA ASN A 59 -13.90 -8.23 0.79
C ASN A 59 -14.63 -8.70 2.06
N ARG A 60 -13.93 -8.78 3.20
CA ARG A 60 -14.52 -9.09 4.51
C ARG A 60 -15.07 -7.85 5.23
N GLY A 61 -15.11 -6.68 4.59
CA GLY A 61 -15.57 -5.43 5.21
C GLY A 61 -14.60 -4.87 6.25
N THR A 62 -13.32 -5.25 6.23
CA THR A 62 -12.31 -4.87 7.22
C THR A 62 -11.26 -3.95 6.62
N ALA A 63 -10.96 -2.84 7.29
CA ALA A 63 -9.86 -1.94 6.96
C ALA A 63 -9.15 -1.47 8.23
N THR A 64 -7.87 -1.13 8.11
CA THR A 64 -7.11 -0.50 9.20
C THR A 64 -6.83 0.95 8.84
N ILE A 65 -7.44 1.86 9.60
CA ILE A 65 -7.37 3.30 9.35
C ILE A 65 -6.02 3.86 9.83
N LEU A 66 -5.49 4.79 9.03
CA LEU A 66 -4.31 5.60 9.37
C LEU A 66 -4.79 7.04 9.67
N ILE A 67 -4.72 7.43 10.95
CA ILE A 67 -5.46 8.59 11.46
C ILE A 67 -4.75 9.95 11.31
N MET A 68 -3.44 9.99 11.04
CA MET A 68 -2.64 11.23 10.97
C MET A 68 -2.15 11.57 9.55
N GLY A 69 -2.90 11.15 8.53
CA GLY A 69 -2.51 11.34 7.13
C GLY A 69 -1.62 10.21 6.59
N ASP A 70 -1.11 10.42 5.38
CA ASP A 70 -0.29 9.48 4.59
C ASP A 70 1.22 9.70 4.71
N ILE A 71 1.67 10.79 5.35
CA ILE A 71 3.08 11.10 5.55
C ILE A 71 3.53 10.77 6.96
N CYS A 72 4.55 9.92 7.07
CA CYS A 72 5.24 9.63 8.32
C CYS A 72 6.54 10.43 8.42
N THR A 73 6.77 11.10 9.54
CA THR A 73 8.03 11.82 9.82
C THR A 73 9.23 10.90 10.08
N ARG A 74 9.00 9.58 10.11
CA ARG A 74 10.05 8.56 10.25
C ARG A 74 10.31 7.87 8.91
N SER A 75 11.55 7.47 8.69
CA SER A 75 12.02 6.80 7.47
C SER A 75 12.42 5.33 7.71
N CYS A 76 11.48 4.53 8.21
CA CYS A 76 11.70 3.10 8.42
C CYS A 76 12.02 2.40 7.10
N ARG A 77 13.19 1.76 6.98
CA ARG A 77 13.71 1.17 5.72
C ARG A 77 12.78 0.14 5.05
N PHE A 78 11.88 -0.48 5.80
CA PHE A 78 10.95 -1.50 5.31
C PHE A 78 9.56 -0.93 4.98
N CYS A 79 9.23 0.27 5.44
CA CYS A 79 7.88 0.83 5.37
C CYS A 79 7.68 1.51 4.02
N ALA A 80 6.53 1.26 3.40
CA ALA A 80 6.17 1.86 2.11
C ALA A 80 5.34 3.14 2.22
N VAL A 81 4.91 3.51 3.44
CA VAL A 81 4.20 4.78 3.69
C VAL A 81 5.08 5.96 3.28
N GLY A 82 4.45 7.00 2.73
CA GLY A 82 5.13 8.24 2.36
C GLY A 82 5.92 8.81 3.54
N HIS A 83 7.08 9.38 3.25
CA HIS A 83 7.93 9.99 4.27
C HIS A 83 8.37 11.38 3.83
N GLY A 84 8.46 12.29 4.79
CA GLY A 84 8.74 13.70 4.59
C GLY A 84 9.00 14.42 5.89
#